data_AF-L1Q2E6-F1
#
_entry.id   AF-L1Q2E6-F1
#
_cell.length_a   1.000
_cell.length_b   1.000
_cell.length_c   1.000
_cell.angle_alpha   90.00
_cell.angle_beta   90.00
_cell.angle_gamma   90.00
#
_symmetry.space_group_name_H-M   'P 1'
#
loop_
_entity.id
_entity.type
_entity.pdbx_description
1 polymer ?
#
loop_
_entity_poly.entity_id
_entity_poly.type
_entity_poly.pdbx_seq_one_letter_code
_entity_poly.pdbx_strand_id
1 'polypeptide(L)' 'MPFADNTFDIVFHNGGINFFNDKALAISEMLRVAKAGNKLLIADETADFMESLLEKATK' A
#
# COMPACT_ATOMS: atom_id res chain seq x y z
N MET A 1 1.45 7.20 11.67
CA MET A 1 2.77 7.55 11.06
C MET A 1 3.19 8.96 11.52
N PRO A 2 4.47 9.24 11.86
CA PRO A 2 4.86 10.47 12.58
C PRO A 2 5.10 11.70 11.66
N PHE A 3 4.28 11.88 10.64
CA PHE A 3 4.33 13.05 9.77
C PHE A 3 3.04 13.86 9.89
N ALA A 4 3.16 15.18 9.72
CA ALA A 4 2.02 16.07 9.68
C ALA A 4 1.20 15.88 8.39
N ASP A 5 -0.03 16.39 8.40
CA ASP A 5 -0.91 16.38 7.24
C ASP A 5 -0.31 17.19 6.09
N ASN A 6 -0.59 16.81 4.84
CA ASN A 6 -0.17 17.54 3.64
C ASN A 6 1.34 17.84 3.55
N THR A 7 2.17 16.95 4.09
CA THR A 7 3.63 17.12 4.10
C THR A 7 4.24 16.88 2.72
N PHE A 8 3.79 15.84 2.03
CA PHE A 8 4.45 15.32 0.83
C PHE A 8 3.70 15.67 -0.45
N ASP A 9 4.45 16.03 -1.49
CA ASP A 9 3.92 16.24 -2.82
C ASP A 9 3.61 14.93 -3.55
N ILE A 10 4.30 13.83 -3.21
CA ILE A 10 4.05 12.51 -3.78
C ILE A 10 4.28 11.46 -2.69
N VAL A 11 3.40 10.46 -2.61
CA VAL A 11 3.56 9.29 -1.73
C VAL A 11 3.67 8.03 -2.59
N PHE A 12 4.72 7.24 -2.32
CA PHE A 12 4.99 5.98 -2.99
C PHE A 12 5.01 4.86 -1.95
N HIS A 13 4.16 3.86 -2.13
CA HIS A 13 4.19 2.61 -1.38
C HIS A 13 4.52 1.48 -2.35
N ASN A 14 5.65 0.79 -2.12
CA ASN A 14 6.08 -0.33 -2.97
C ASN A 14 6.35 -1.57 -2.12
N GLY A 15 5.58 -2.64 -2.38
CA GLY A 15 5.70 -3.91 -1.68
C GLY A 15 4.99 -3.91 -0.32
N GLY A 16 4.44 -5.06 0.05
CA GLY A 16 3.98 -5.34 1.40
C GLY A 16 2.76 -4.54 1.90
N ILE A 17 1.96 -3.93 1.02
CA ILE A 17 0.63 -3.42 1.41
C ILE A 17 -0.23 -4.59 1.90
N ASN A 18 0.01 -5.80 1.36
CA ASN A 18 -0.69 -7.01 1.75
C ASN A 18 -0.48 -7.42 3.22
N PHE A 19 0.64 -7.02 3.86
CA PHE A 19 0.96 -7.36 5.25
C PHE A 19 0.33 -6.41 6.28
N PHE A 20 -0.34 -5.34 5.86
CA PHE A 20 -1.07 -4.49 6.79
C PHE A 20 -2.35 -5.19 7.25
N ASN A 21 -2.48 -5.35 8.57
CA ASN A 21 -3.71 -5.86 9.20
C ASN A 21 -4.94 -5.02 8.82
N ASP A 22 -4.75 -3.70 8.69
CA ASP A 22 -5.75 -2.77 8.21
C ASP A 22 -5.18 -1.94 7.04
N LYS A 23 -5.42 -2.46 5.82
CA LYS A 23 -5.02 -1.80 4.57
C LYS A 23 -5.72 -0.46 4.38
N ALA A 24 -6.97 -0.31 4.82
CA ALA A 24 -7.72 0.92 4.66
C ALA A 24 -7.14 2.04 5.54
N LEU A 25 -6.80 1.72 6.79
CA LEU A 25 -6.11 2.64 7.69
C LEU A 25 -4.73 3.02 7.16
N ALA A 26 -3.97 2.05 6.61
CA ALA A 26 -2.67 2.32 6.00
C ALA A 26 -2.77 3.31 4.83
N ILE A 27 -3.72 3.09 3.91
CA ILE A 27 -3.98 3.97 2.78
C ILE A 27 -4.47 5.34 3.26
N SER A 28 -5.31 5.39 4.29
CA SER A 28 -5.79 6.64 4.88
C SER A 28 -4.65 7.48 5.46
N GLU A 29 -3.71 6.85 6.17
CA GLU A 29 -2.52 7.53 6.68
C GLU A 29 -1.60 8.03 5.54
N MET A 30 -1.46 7.27 4.45
CA MET A 30 -0.73 7.70 3.25
C MET A 30 -1.39 8.91 2.57
N LEU A 31 -2.72 8.92 2.47
CA LEU A 31 -3.49 10.05 1.93
C LEU A 31 -3.40 11.28 2.83
N ARG A 32 -3.44 11.11 4.16
CA ARG A 32 -3.36 12.22 5.13
C ARG A 32 -2.09 13.03 4.97
N VAL A 33 -0.95 12.34 4.76
CA VAL A 33 0.34 13.02 4.62
C VAL A 33 0.61 13.53 3.21
N ALA A 34 -0.17 13.10 2.22
CA ALA A 34 -0.12 13.65 0.86
C ALA A 34 -0.87 14.99 0.79
N LYS A 35 -0.32 15.96 0.06
CA LYS A 35 -1.03 17.20 -0.22
C LYS A 35 -2.28 16.94 -1.07
N ALA A 36 -3.37 17.64 -0.79
CA ALA A 36 -4.61 17.54 -1.56
C ALA A 36 -4.38 17.77 -3.07
N GLY A 37 -4.98 16.92 -3.92
CA GLY A 37 -4.85 16.99 -5.37
C GLY A 37 -3.60 16.31 -5.96
N ASN A 38 -2.69 15.83 -5.11
CA ASN A 38 -1.50 15.11 -5.54
C ASN A 38 -1.72 13.58 -5.62
N LYS A 39 -0.71 12.88 -6.15
CA LYS A 39 -0.80 11.46 -6.50
C LYS A 39 -0.24 10.57 -5.38
N LEU A 40 -0.96 9.49 -5.10
CA LEU A 40 -0.51 8.33 -4.34
C LEU A 40 -0.30 7.17 -5.31
N LEU A 41 0.89 6.57 -5.32
CA LEU A 41 1.15 5.34 -6.05
C LEU A 41 1.36 4.20 -5.05
N ILE A 42 0.56 3.14 -5.20
CA ILE A 42 0.74 1.88 -4.48
C ILE A 42 1.04 0.82 -5.53
N ALA A 43 2.22 0.22 -5.43
CA ALA A 43 2.63 -0.95 -6.20
C ALA A 43 2.90 -2.08 -5.22
N ASP A 44 2.42 -3.30 -5.49
CA ASP A 44 2.73 -4.46 -4.66
C ASP A 44 2.84 -5.70 -5.53
N GLU A 45 3.58 -6.69 -5.05
CA GLU A 45 3.48 -8.03 -5.59
C GLU A 45 2.05 -8.55 -5.39
N THR A 46 1.50 -9.16 -6.43
CA THR A 46 0.14 -9.69 -6.39
C THR A 46 0.12 -10.88 -5.42
N ALA A 47 -0.33 -10.68 -4.18
CA ALA A 47 -0.46 -11.76 -3.19
C ALA A 47 -1.32 -12.91 -3.73
N ASP A 48 -2.43 -12.60 -4.40
CA ASP A 48 -3.31 -13.59 -5.05
C ASP A 48 -2.58 -14.42 -6.12
N PHE A 49 -1.60 -13.84 -6.81
CA PHE A 49 -0.81 -14.58 -7.80
C PHE A 49 0.14 -15.58 -7.11
N MET A 50 0.81 -15.15 -6.05
CA MET A 50 1.72 -16.02 -5.28
C MET A 50 0.99 -17.13 -4.54
N GLU A 51 -0.17 -16.85 -3.95
CA GLU A 51 -1.01 -17.85 -3.28
C GLU A 51 -1.57 -18.86 -4.30
N SER A 52 -2.05 -18.40 -5.46
CA SER A 52 -2.49 -19.30 -6.54
C SER A 52 -1.36 -20.16 -7.12
N LEU A 53 -0.12 -19.66 -7.12
CA LEU A 53 1.06 -20.40 -7.56
C LEU A 53 1.47 -21.44 -6.52
N LEU A 54 1.40 -21.11 -5.23
CA LEU A 54 1.64 -22.06 -4.15
C LEU A 54 0.58 -23.17 -4.16
N GLU A 55 -0.71 -22.85 -4.22
CA GLU A 55 -1.79 -23.86 -4.31
C GLU A 55 -1.66 -24.78 -5.53
N LYS A 56 -1.21 -24.25 -6.68
CA LYS A 56 -0.95 -25.05 -7.89
C LYS A 56 0.31 -25.90 -7.81
N ALA A 57 1.29 -25.52 -6.99
CA ALA A 57 2.54 -26.26 -6.82
C ALA A 57 2.41 -27.40 -5.79
N THR A 58 1.46 -27.32 -4.85
CA THR A 58 1.17 -28.36 -3.86
C THR A 58 0.06 -29.34 -4.25
N LYS A 59 -0.49 -29.25 -5.47
CA LYS A 59 -1.52 -30.16 -6.00
C LYS A 59 -1.03 -30.89 -7.24
#